data_AF-A0A9W9ZTN6-F1
#
_entry.id   AF-A0A9W9ZTN6-F1
#
_cell.length_a   1.000
_cell.length_b   1.000
_cell.length_c   1.000
_cell.angle_alpha   90.00
_cell.angle_beta   90.00
_cell.angle_gamma   90.00
#
_symmetry.space_group_name_H-M   'P 1'
#
loop_
_entity.id
_entity.type
_entity.pdbx_description
1 polymer ?
#
loop_
_entity_poly.entity_id
_entity_poly.type
_entity_poly.pdbx_seq_one_letter_code
_entity_poly.pdbx_strand_id
1 'polypeptide(L)'
;MAEASRPLKLEEFLKKELNTTKCQGLALASGGCISEGRSFDTDHGKIFVKVNAKSEARKMFEGECNSLDAIYLSNTVRVPKPIKVLGNPCGSGAVFVLEHLEMKSLRKCQSQLGTELGR
;
A
#
# COMPACT_ATOMS: atom_id res chain seq x y z
N MET A 1 -4.09 5.84 -35.93
CA MET A 1 -3.43 4.64 -35.37
C MET A 1 -3.15 4.95 -33.91
N ALA A 2 -3.85 4.29 -32.99
CA ALA A 2 -3.70 4.54 -31.55
C ALA A 2 -2.41 3.88 -31.08
N GLU A 3 -1.47 4.69 -30.61
CA GLU A 3 -0.21 4.23 -30.02
C GLU A 3 -0.54 3.46 -28.74
N ALA A 4 -0.49 2.14 -28.82
CA ALA A 4 -0.69 1.26 -27.67
C ALA A 4 0.49 1.47 -26.71
N SER A 5 0.29 2.34 -25.71
CA SER A 5 1.23 2.58 -24.62
C SER A 5 1.65 1.24 -24.03
N ARG A 6 2.93 0.90 -24.13
CA ARG A 6 3.51 -0.26 -23.43
C ARG A 6 3.17 -0.15 -21.95
N PRO A 7 2.82 -1.25 -21.26
CA PRO A 7 2.56 -1.20 -19.83
C PRO A 7 3.83 -0.73 -19.12
N LEU A 8 3.74 0.43 -18.43
CA LEU A 8 4.82 0.92 -17.59
C LEU A 8 5.11 -0.14 -16.52
N LYS A 9 6.39 -0.41 -16.26
CA LYS A 9 6.75 -1.23 -15.11
C LYS A 9 6.23 -0.53 -13.85
N LEU A 10 5.62 -1.27 -12.93
CA LEU A 10 5.04 -0.72 -11.70
C LEU A 10 6.03 0.18 -10.94
N GLU A 11 7.32 -0.15 -10.95
CA GLU A 11 8.37 0.68 -10.36
C GLU A 11 8.51 2.06 -11.00
N GLU A 12 8.47 2.16 -12.33
CA GLU A 12 8.56 3.43 -13.05
C GLU A 12 7.31 4.28 -12.81
N PHE A 13 6.15 3.63 -12.78
CA PHE A 13 4.89 4.26 -12.42
C PHE A 13 4.93 4.84 -11.00
N LEU A 14 5.39 4.05 -10.01
CA LEU A 14 5.54 4.49 -8.63
C LEU A 14 6.55 5.63 -8.49
N LYS A 15 7.71 5.57 -9.18
CA LYS A 15 8.69 6.68 -9.20
C LYS A 15 8.05 8.00 -9.61
N LYS A 16 7.28 7.98 -10.69
CA LYS A 16 6.60 9.15 -11.22
C LYS A 16 5.52 9.66 -10.26
N GLU A 17 4.65 8.78 -9.77
CA GLU A 17 3.49 9.16 -8.95
C GLU A 17 3.85 9.62 -7.53
N LEU A 18 4.99 9.14 -7.01
CA LEU A 18 5.49 9.46 -5.68
C LEU A 18 6.64 10.47 -5.70
N ASN A 19 7.01 11.00 -6.88
CA ASN A 19 8.13 11.92 -7.08
C ASN A 19 9.43 11.42 -6.43
N THR A 20 9.80 10.16 -6.70
CA THR A 20 11.00 9.52 -6.16
C THR A 20 11.99 9.20 -7.26
N THR A 21 13.28 9.24 -6.94
CA THR A 21 14.37 8.91 -7.89
C THR A 21 14.69 7.42 -7.89
N LYS A 22 14.45 6.72 -6.78
CA LYS A 22 14.71 5.29 -6.60
C LYS A 22 13.43 4.57 -6.18
N CYS A 23 13.09 3.48 -6.88
CA CYS A 23 12.03 2.56 -6.48
C CYS A 23 12.46 1.18 -6.95
N GLN A 24 12.68 0.26 -6.02
CA GLN A 24 13.14 -1.10 -6.30
C GLN A 24 12.28 -2.10 -5.53
N GLY A 25 11.72 -3.09 -6.22
CA GLY A 25 10.93 -4.15 -5.60
C GLY A 25 11.77 -4.99 -4.62
N LEU A 26 11.23 -5.22 -3.42
CA LEU A 26 11.78 -6.13 -2.44
C LEU A 26 11.21 -7.53 -2.66
N ALA A 27 12.05 -8.57 -2.51
CA ALA A 27 11.69 -9.96 -2.83
C ALA A 27 10.58 -10.55 -1.94
N LEU A 28 10.21 -9.88 -0.84
CA LEU A 28 9.05 -10.26 -0.02
C LEU A 28 7.76 -9.75 -0.65
N ALA A 29 7.19 -10.56 -1.55
CA ALA A 29 5.78 -10.46 -1.91
C ALA A 29 4.96 -11.16 -0.82
N SER A 30 4.30 -10.41 0.05
CA SER A 30 3.27 -10.99 0.91
C SER A 30 2.02 -11.18 0.07
N GLY A 31 1.76 -12.41 -0.36
CA GLY A 31 0.54 -12.74 -1.10
C GLY A 31 -0.69 -12.45 -0.24
N GLY A 32 -1.45 -11.41 -0.60
CA GLY A 32 -2.78 -11.20 -0.06
C GLY A 32 -3.79 -12.07 -0.80
N CYS A 33 -4.85 -12.51 -0.13
CA CYS A 33 -5.84 -13.40 -0.73
C CYS A 33 -6.55 -12.77 -1.94
N ILE A 34 -6.81 -11.45 -1.89
CA ILE A 34 -7.61 -10.72 -2.90
C ILE A 34 -6.76 -9.74 -3.73
N SER A 35 -5.67 -9.23 -3.15
CA SER A 35 -4.78 -8.26 -3.78
C SER A 35 -3.34 -8.71 -3.64
N GLU A 36 -2.53 -8.47 -4.66
CA GLU A 36 -1.09 -8.73 -4.59
C GLU A 36 -0.43 -7.65 -3.72
N GLY A 37 0.35 -8.06 -2.72
CA GLY A 37 1.12 -7.17 -1.85
C GLY A 37 2.60 -7.24 -2.17
N ARG A 38 3.24 -6.09 -2.39
CA ARG A 38 4.69 -5.98 -2.65
C ARG A 38 5.28 -4.82 -1.88
N SER A 39 6.50 -4.98 -1.40
CA SER A 39 7.25 -3.88 -0.78
C SER A 39 8.25 -3.30 -1.78
N PHE A 40 8.49 -1.99 -1.71
CA PHE A 40 9.47 -1.30 -2.53
C PHE A 40 10.37 -0.45 -1.65
N ASP A 41 11.67 -0.45 -1.95
CA ASP A 41 12.63 0.46 -1.36
C ASP A 41 12.71 1.74 -2.20
N THR A 42 12.51 2.88 -1.55
CA THR A 42 12.61 4.21 -2.18
C THR A 42 13.60 5.10 -1.46
N ASP A 43 14.01 6.19 -2.11
CA ASP A 43 14.80 7.26 -1.51
C ASP A 43 14.09 7.99 -0.36
N HIS A 44 12.77 7.82 -0.21
CA HIS A 44 11.98 8.36 0.91
C HIS A 44 11.65 7.31 1.98
N GLY A 45 12.26 6.12 1.89
CA GLY A 45 12.00 4.98 2.77
C GLY A 45 11.19 3.87 2.09
N LYS A 46 10.92 2.80 2.83
CA LYS A 46 10.21 1.63 2.31
C LYS A 46 8.70 1.89 2.24
N ILE A 47 8.09 1.49 1.14
CA ILE A 47 6.63 1.53 0.93
C ILE A 47 6.09 0.11 0.72
N PHE A 48 4.82 -0.08 1.07
CA PHE A 48 4.06 -1.27 0.75
C PHE A 48 2.97 -0.91 -0.26
N VAL A 49 2.79 -1.76 -1.26
CA VAL A 49 1.90 -1.52 -2.39
C VAL A 49 0.99 -2.71 -2.58
N LYS A 50 -0.32 -2.45 -2.55
CA LYS A 50 -1.36 -3.41 -2.91
C LYS A 50 -1.81 -3.16 -4.34
N VAL A 51 -1.94 -4.21 -5.14
CA VAL A 51 -2.40 -4.15 -6.53
C VAL A 51 -3.61 -5.06 -6.71
N ASN A 52 -4.67 -4.55 -7.34
CA ASN A 52 -5.85 -5.33 -7.67
C ASN A 52 -6.41 -4.89 -9.03
N ALA A 53 -6.62 -5.84 -9.95
CA ALA A 53 -7.03 -5.58 -11.32
C ALA A 53 -8.57 -5.49 -11.53
N LYS A 54 -9.38 -5.78 -10.50
CA LYS A 54 -10.85 -5.72 -10.58
C LYS A 54 -11.31 -4.26 -10.63
N SER A 55 -12.37 -3.96 -11.40
CA SER A 55 -12.92 -2.59 -11.55
C SER A 55 -13.25 -1.91 -10.21
N GLU A 56 -13.79 -2.67 -9.27
CA GLU A 56 -14.20 -2.17 -7.94
C GLU A 56 -13.03 -1.90 -6.99
N ALA A 57 -11.80 -2.25 -7.38
CA ALA A 57 -10.62 -2.11 -6.53
C ALA A 57 -10.38 -0.66 -6.08
N ARG A 58 -10.71 0.32 -6.94
CA ARG A 58 -10.54 1.73 -6.60
C ARG A 58 -11.40 2.14 -5.40
N LYS A 59 -12.71 1.86 -5.48
CA LYS A 59 -13.65 2.14 -4.39
C LYS A 59 -13.26 1.41 -3.10
N MET A 60 -12.83 0.15 -3.23
CA MET A 60 -12.33 -0.64 -2.10
C MET A 60 -11.11 0.01 -1.43
N PHE A 61 -10.11 0.40 -2.22
CA PHE A 61 -8.89 1.02 -1.68
C PHE A 61 -9.10 2.45 -1.18
N GLU A 62 -10.00 3.23 -1.76
CA GLU A 62 -10.39 4.54 -1.22
C GLU A 62 -11.06 4.38 0.16
N GLY A 63 -11.92 3.38 0.32
CA GLY A 63 -12.49 3.01 1.62
C GLY A 63 -11.42 2.61 2.64
N GLU A 64 -10.49 1.74 2.25
CA GLU A 64 -9.37 1.33 3.11
C GLU A 64 -8.50 2.53 3.51
N CYS A 65 -8.13 3.37 2.54
CA CYS A 65 -7.33 4.58 2.75
C CYS A 65 -7.97 5.51 3.79
N ASN A 66 -9.26 5.82 3.64
CA ASN A 66 -9.98 6.70 4.56
C ASN A 66 -10.09 6.09 5.97
N SER A 67 -10.34 4.78 6.06
CA SER A 67 -10.42 4.09 7.35
C SER A 67 -9.07 4.06 8.08
N LEU A 68 -7.97 3.81 7.37
CA LEU A 68 -6.62 3.81 7.94
C LEU A 68 -6.21 5.21 8.36
N ASP A 69 -6.58 6.25 7.60
CA ASP A 69 -6.29 7.63 7.96
C ASP A 69 -7.05 8.03 9.24
N ALA A 70 -8.32 7.64 9.37
CA ALA A 70 -9.09 7.86 10.59
C ALA A 70 -8.48 7.16 11.82
N ILE A 71 -8.03 5.90 11.69
CA ILE A 71 -7.37 5.17 12.79
C ILE A 71 -5.99 5.76 13.09
N TYR A 72 -5.26 6.22 12.08
CA TYR A 72 -3.98 6.90 12.29
C TYR A 72 -4.16 8.20 13.09
N LEU A 73 -5.19 8.99 12.74
CA LEU A 73 -5.52 10.25 13.42
C LEU A 73 -6.10 10.05 14.83
N SER A 74 -6.72 8.91 15.14
CA SER A 74 -7.21 8.63 16.50
C SER A 74 -6.08 8.47 17.50
N ASN A 75 -4.85 8.19 17.04
CA ASN A 75 -3.68 7.96 17.89
C ASN A 75 -3.92 6.88 18.97
N THR A 76 -4.76 5.88 18.65
CA THR A 76 -5.09 4.78 19.58
C THR A 76 -4.23 3.55 19.32
N VAL A 77 -4.29 3.00 18.11
CA VAL A 77 -3.54 1.81 17.69
C VAL A 77 -2.64 2.12 16.50
N ARG A 78 -1.47 1.48 16.43
CA ARG A 78 -0.59 1.59 15.28
C ARG A 78 -1.24 0.93 14.05
N VAL A 79 -1.51 1.71 13.01
CA VAL A 79 -1.81 1.25 11.64
C VAL A 79 -0.82 1.79 10.62
N PRO A 80 -0.52 1.10 9.49
CA PRO A 80 0.35 1.65 8.44
C PRO A 80 -0.23 2.96 7.90
N LYS A 81 0.60 3.98 7.74
CA LYS A 81 0.13 5.27 7.22
C LYS A 81 -0.29 5.14 5.75
N PRO A 82 -1.53 5.50 5.38
CA PRO A 82 -1.94 5.54 3.98
C PRO A 82 -1.20 6.67 3.25
N ILE A 83 -0.76 6.42 2.02
CA ILE A 83 -0.03 7.41 1.22
C ILE A 83 -0.89 7.88 0.05
N LYS A 84 -1.32 6.96 -0.83
CA LYS A 84 -2.07 7.33 -2.05
C LYS A 84 -2.78 6.13 -2.67
N VAL A 85 -3.97 6.37 -3.23
CA VAL A 85 -4.64 5.43 -4.14
C VAL A 85 -4.46 5.92 -5.58
N LEU A 86 -4.10 4.99 -6.47
CA LEU A 86 -3.71 5.24 -7.85
C LEU A 86 -4.49 4.29 -8.78
N GLY A 87 -4.64 4.69 -10.05
CA GLY A 87 -5.12 3.79 -11.10
C GLY A 87 -4.08 2.73 -11.43
N ASN A 88 -4.50 1.53 -11.83
CA ASN A 88 -3.58 0.50 -12.27
C ASN A 88 -2.96 0.87 -13.64
N PRO A 89 -1.62 0.97 -13.78
CA PRO A 89 -0.98 1.31 -15.05
C PRO A 89 -1.21 0.27 -16.16
N CYS A 90 -1.59 -0.97 -15.79
CA CYS A 90 -1.83 -2.05 -16.74
C CYS A 90 -3.29 -2.17 -17.20
N GLY A 91 -4.19 -1.24 -16.82
CA GLY A 91 -5.58 -1.24 -17.25
C GLY A 91 -6.57 -1.10 -16.08
N SER A 92 -7.49 -2.04 -15.94
CA SER A 92 -8.53 -1.95 -14.92
C SER A 92 -7.99 -2.16 -13.49
N GLY A 93 -8.72 -1.59 -12.53
CA GLY A 93 -8.44 -1.69 -11.12
C GLY A 93 -7.55 -0.58 -10.58
N ALA A 94 -6.87 -0.84 -9.47
CA ALA A 94 -6.20 0.18 -8.69
C ALA A 94 -4.93 -0.33 -7.99
N VAL A 95 -4.13 0.63 -7.56
CA VAL A 95 -2.91 0.46 -6.78
C VAL A 95 -3.05 1.29 -5.51
N PHE A 96 -2.80 0.69 -4.35
CA PHE A 96 -2.83 1.38 -3.07
C PHE A 96 -1.46 1.37 -2.43
N VAL A 97 -0.92 2.56 -2.18
CA VAL A 97 0.40 2.80 -1.59
C VAL A 97 0.23 3.18 -0.13
N LEU A 98 0.96 2.49 0.73
CA LEU A 98 0.99 2.69 2.17
C LEU A 98 2.42 2.55 2.69
N GLU A 99 2.62 2.97 3.93
CA GLU A 99 3.87 2.75 4.66
C GLU A 99 4.22 1.24 4.76
N HIS A 100 5.49 0.89 4.55
CA HIS A 100 5.96 -0.45 4.83
C HIS A 100 6.18 -0.66 6.33
N LEU A 101 5.56 -1.71 6.85
CA LEU A 101 5.73 -2.13 8.23
C LEU A 101 6.71 -3.29 8.35
N GLU A 102 7.77 -3.09 9.14
CA GLU A 102 8.66 -4.18 9.54
C GLU A 102 8.01 -5.03 10.63
N MET A 103 7.21 -5.99 10.19
CA MET A 103 6.48 -6.90 11.08
C MET A 103 7.46 -7.83 11.80
N LYS A 104 7.36 -7.87 13.13
CA LYS A 104 8.15 -8.73 14.00
C LYS A 104 7.22 -9.69 14.75
N SER A 105 7.73 -10.88 15.08
CA SER A 105 6.98 -11.82 15.92
C SER A 105 6.73 -11.20 17.30
N LEU A 106 5.47 -11.18 17.73
CA LEU A 106 5.07 -10.68 19.04
C LEU A 106 4.90 -11.84 20.00
N ARG A 107 5.44 -11.72 21.22
CA ARG A 107 5.26 -12.72 22.29
C ARG A 107 4.50 -12.19 23.51
N LYS A 108 4.45 -10.87 23.74
CA LYS A 108 3.85 -10.25 24.94
C LYS A 108 3.20 -8.88 24.69
N CYS A 109 2.45 -8.72 23.60
CA CYS A 109 1.83 -7.44 23.22
C CYS A 109 0.29 -7.45 23.27
N GLN A 110 -0.33 -8.57 23.68
CA GLN A 110 -1.78 -8.76 23.65
C GLN A 110 -2.51 -7.78 24.58
N SER A 111 -2.02 -7.62 25.81
CA SER A 111 -2.64 -6.70 26.78
C SER A 111 -2.56 -5.26 26.32
N GLN A 112 -1.41 -4.83 25.77
CA GLN A 112 -1.25 -3.49 25.24
C GLN A 112 -2.20 -3.24 24.07
N LEU A 113 -2.26 -4.17 23.10
CA LEU A 113 -3.19 -4.09 21.98
C LEU A 113 -4.64 -3.99 22.47
N GLY A 114 -5.03 -4.79 23.47
CA GLY A 114 -6.37 -4.73 24.06
C GLY A 114 -6.69 -3.38 24.71
N THR A 115 -5.72 -2.76 25.40
CA THR A 115 -5.88 -1.42 25.96
C THR A 115 -6.00 -0.35 24.87
N GLU A 116 -5.19 -0.42 23.81
CA GLU A 116 -5.22 0.52 22.69
C GLU A 116 -6.53 0.44 21.90
N LEU A 117 -7.07 -0.77 21.71
CA LEU A 117 -8.37 -0.98 21.03
C LEU A 117 -9.58 -0.54 21.86
N GLY A 118 -9.47 -0.50 23.19
CA GLY A 118 -10.56 -0.12 24.09
C GLY A 118 -10.68 1.37 24.40
N ARG A 119 -9.78 2.21 23.87
CA ARG A 119 -9.82 3.68 23.98
C ARG A 119 -10.69 4.28 22.90
#